data_AF-A0A9W6LIV7-F1
#
_entry.id   AF-A0A9W6LIV7-F1
#
_cell.length_a   1.000
_cell.length_b   1.000
_cell.length_c   1.000
_cell.angle_alpha   90.00
_cell.angle_beta   90.00
_cell.angle_gamma   90.00
#
_symmetry.space_group_name_H-M   'P 1'
#
loop_
_entity.id
_entity.type
_entity.pdbx_description
1 polymer ?
#
loop_
_entity_poly.entity_id
_entity_poly.type
_entity_poly.pdbx_seq_one_letter_code
_entity_poly.pdbx_strand_id
1 'polypeptide(L)'
;MGNKDKLLSAARECLLSLGYTNTTVRELVKASGANQASINYHFGSKERLLTGALQELNREWGEVLFAALGGPERQGAPEEHEARWARIIDSIQEHRSLWFVNFEAVSAARHDEEIRTMIVEGQRQSRVSLARAFAGLDPDTAASGTVLAVGSHYYSLLVGVAAQWLADPDSAPSAAQVVAADTRSRP
;
A
#
# COMPACT_ATOMS: atom_id res chain seq x y z
N MET A 1 7.88 -9.70 25.55
CA MET A 1 7.48 -10.15 24.20
C MET A 1 7.72 -11.65 24.06
N GLY A 2 6.69 -12.39 23.65
CA GLY A 2 6.81 -13.83 23.39
C GLY A 2 7.57 -14.12 22.09
N ASN A 3 7.94 -15.38 21.85
CA ASN A 3 8.63 -15.77 20.62
C ASN A 3 7.78 -15.49 19.36
N LYS A 4 6.46 -15.59 19.46
CA LYS A 4 5.53 -15.22 18.39
C LYS A 4 5.69 -13.75 17.97
N ASP A 5 5.67 -12.82 18.92
CA ASP A 5 5.76 -11.38 18.62
C ASP A 5 7.13 -11.00 18.07
N LYS A 6 8.21 -11.63 18.60
CA LYS A 6 9.57 -11.44 18.10
C LYS A 6 9.72 -11.90 16.65
N LEU A 7 9.15 -13.05 16.32
CA LEU A 7 9.17 -13.60 14.96
C LEU A 7 8.39 -12.70 13.99
N LEU A 8 7.23 -12.19 14.40
CA LEU A 8 6.42 -11.31 13.57
C LEU A 8 7.11 -9.96 13.32
N SER A 9 7.71 -9.38 14.37
CA SER A 9 8.50 -8.13 14.26
C SER A 9 9.71 -8.32 13.34
N ALA A 10 10.46 -9.41 13.52
CA ALA A 10 11.59 -9.75 12.66
C ALA A 10 11.15 -10.00 11.20
N ALA A 11 10.00 -10.63 10.99
CA ALA A 11 9.46 -10.84 9.65
C ALA A 11 9.12 -9.51 8.96
N ARG A 12 8.53 -8.54 9.68
CA ARG A 12 8.31 -7.19 9.14
C ARG A 12 9.61 -6.52 8.72
N GLU A 13 10.62 -6.55 9.59
CA GLU A 13 11.95 -5.99 9.30
C GLU A 13 12.61 -6.66 8.08
N CYS A 14 12.55 -7.99 8.00
CA CYS A 14 13.07 -8.72 6.84
C CYS A 14 12.31 -8.38 5.56
N LEU A 15 10.97 -8.25 5.59
CA LEU A 15 10.19 -7.86 4.42
C LEU A 15 10.58 -6.47 3.92
N LEU A 16 10.70 -5.48 4.82
CA LEU A 16 11.04 -4.10 4.46
C LEU A 16 12.48 -3.93 3.96
N SER A 17 13.40 -4.81 4.36
CA SER A 17 14.83 -4.70 4.03
C SER A 17 15.28 -5.65 2.91
N LEU A 18 14.74 -6.86 2.85
CA LEU A 18 15.15 -7.91 1.92
C LEU A 18 14.08 -8.20 0.86
N GLY A 19 12.83 -7.86 1.13
CA GLY A 19 11.69 -8.28 0.32
C GLY A 19 11.19 -9.69 0.66
N TYR A 20 10.03 -10.05 0.11
CA TYR A 20 9.37 -11.33 0.32
C TYR A 20 10.21 -12.51 -0.20
N THR A 21 10.72 -12.39 -1.42
CA THR A 21 11.45 -13.49 -2.09
C THR A 21 12.78 -13.80 -1.40
N ASN A 22 13.52 -12.79 -0.94
CA ASN A 22 14.85 -12.99 -0.35
C ASN A 22 14.81 -13.31 1.14
N THR A 23 13.64 -13.21 1.80
CA THR A 23 13.52 -13.53 3.21
C THR A 23 13.57 -15.06 3.44
N THR A 24 14.56 -15.50 4.22
CA THR A 24 14.79 -16.91 4.55
C THR A 24 14.57 -17.21 6.03
N VAL A 25 14.36 -18.49 6.38
CA VAL A 25 14.28 -18.94 7.78
C VAL A 25 15.50 -18.52 8.59
N ARG A 26 16.70 -18.54 7.98
CA ARG A 26 17.94 -18.16 8.63
C ARG A 26 17.94 -16.67 9.01
N GLU A 27 17.51 -15.80 8.10
CA GLU A 27 17.42 -14.36 8.39
C GLU A 27 16.37 -14.09 9.47
N LEU A 28 15.21 -14.77 9.42
CA LEU A 28 14.15 -14.63 10.44
C LEU A 28 14.61 -15.07 11.83
N VAL A 29 15.32 -16.19 11.92
CA VAL A 29 15.91 -16.69 13.17
C VAL A 29 16.95 -15.71 13.70
N LYS A 30 17.83 -15.21 12.82
CA LYS A 30 18.87 -14.24 13.17
C LYS A 30 18.27 -12.93 13.69
N ALA A 31 17.25 -12.39 13.01
CA ALA A 31 16.62 -11.11 13.38
C ALA A 31 15.75 -11.24 14.65
N SER A 32 15.04 -12.36 14.82
CA SER A 32 14.16 -12.56 15.98
C SER A 32 14.87 -13.01 17.26
N GLY A 33 16.05 -13.62 17.14
CA GLY A 33 16.71 -14.36 18.22
C GLY A 33 15.94 -15.61 18.67
N ALA A 34 14.87 -15.99 17.97
CA ALA A 34 14.14 -17.24 18.19
C ALA A 34 14.81 -18.39 17.42
N ASN A 35 14.18 -19.55 17.34
CA ASN A 35 14.68 -20.69 16.57
C ASN A 35 13.65 -21.16 15.52
N GLN A 36 14.10 -21.98 14.58
CA GLN A 36 13.24 -22.52 13.52
C GLN A 36 12.06 -23.33 14.07
N ALA A 37 12.25 -24.05 15.18
CA ALA A 37 11.17 -24.79 15.83
C ALA A 37 10.03 -23.86 16.31
N SER A 38 10.35 -22.63 16.72
CA SER A 38 9.37 -21.62 17.12
C SER A 38 8.55 -21.11 15.93
N ILE A 39 9.15 -21.01 14.73
CA ILE A 39 8.42 -20.69 13.49
C ILE A 39 7.40 -21.78 13.19
N ASN A 40 7.84 -23.04 13.19
CA ASN A 40 6.94 -24.18 12.94
C ASN A 40 5.84 -24.28 14.01
N TYR A 41 6.16 -24.04 15.28
CA TYR A 41 5.19 -24.11 16.37
C TYR A 41 4.11 -23.01 16.30
N HIS A 42 4.50 -21.74 16.10
CA HIS A 42 3.57 -20.61 16.14
C HIS A 42 2.89 -20.33 14.80
N PHE A 43 3.60 -20.55 13.70
CA PHE A 43 3.17 -20.17 12.35
C PHE A 43 3.14 -21.36 11.39
N GLY A 44 3.67 -22.53 11.73
CA GLY A 44 3.72 -23.74 10.88
C GLY A 44 4.62 -23.68 9.65
N SER A 45 4.83 -22.51 9.05
CA SER A 45 5.78 -22.31 7.96
C SER A 45 6.34 -20.90 7.94
N LYS A 46 7.42 -20.72 7.18
CA LYS A 46 7.97 -19.39 6.87
C LYS A 46 6.93 -18.54 6.15
N GLU A 47 6.25 -19.13 5.17
CA GLU A 47 5.28 -18.46 4.31
C GLU A 47 4.13 -17.89 5.14
N ARG A 48 3.55 -18.68 6.06
CA ARG A 48 2.48 -18.17 6.95
C ARG A 48 2.95 -17.08 7.90
N LEU A 49 4.21 -17.12 8.36
CA LEU A 49 4.80 -16.03 9.13
C LEU A 49 4.93 -14.76 8.27
N LEU A 50 5.43 -14.87 7.04
CA LEU A 50 5.54 -13.73 6.13
C LEU A 50 4.18 -13.17 5.72
N THR A 51 3.17 -14.02 5.49
CA THR A 51 1.79 -13.58 5.20
C THR A 51 1.20 -12.80 6.37
N GLY A 52 1.40 -13.25 7.61
CA GLY A 52 0.98 -12.48 8.79
C GLY A 52 1.68 -11.12 8.90
N ALA A 53 2.99 -11.07 8.63
CA ALA A 53 3.73 -9.80 8.63
C ALA A 53 3.30 -8.86 7.48
N LEU A 54 3.00 -9.41 6.30
CA LEU A 54 2.45 -8.66 5.17
C LEU A 54 1.10 -8.04 5.50
N GLN A 55 0.23 -8.73 6.25
CA GLN A 55 -1.05 -8.19 6.69
C GLN A 55 -0.87 -6.97 7.60
N GLU A 56 0.13 -6.98 8.50
CA GLU A 56 0.44 -5.82 9.34
C GLU A 56 1.00 -4.66 8.52
N LEU A 57 1.93 -4.93 7.60
CA LEU A 57 2.49 -3.92 6.71
C LEU A 57 1.42 -3.35 5.75
N ASN A 58 0.49 -4.17 5.27
CA ASN A 58 -0.60 -3.69 4.42
C ASN A 58 -1.56 -2.77 5.18
N ARG A 59 -1.83 -3.05 6.46
CA ARG A 59 -2.61 -2.16 7.33
C ARG A 59 -1.90 -0.82 7.53
N GLU A 60 -0.61 -0.85 7.85
CA GLU A 60 0.24 0.34 7.98
C GLU A 60 0.24 1.17 6.68
N TRP A 61 0.34 0.51 5.52
CA TRP A 61 0.24 1.18 4.23
C TRP A 61 -1.11 1.89 4.03
N GLY A 62 -2.21 1.24 4.45
CA GLY A 62 -3.54 1.84 4.41
C GLY A 62 -3.67 3.08 5.29
N GLU A 63 -3.06 3.06 6.49
CA GLU A 63 -3.02 4.20 7.41
C GLU A 63 -2.21 5.37 6.83
N VAL A 64 -1.04 5.08 6.27
CA VAL A 64 -0.17 6.04 5.58
C VAL A 64 -0.89 6.69 4.41
N LEU A 65 -1.54 5.89 3.55
CA LEU A 65 -2.31 6.41 2.42
C LEU A 65 -3.48 7.27 2.91
N PHE A 66 -4.23 6.82 3.92
CA PHE A 66 -5.35 7.57 4.47
C PHE A 66 -4.90 8.94 5.02
N ALA A 67 -3.77 8.98 5.74
CA ALA A 67 -3.19 10.22 6.24
C ALA A 67 -2.77 11.16 5.10
N ALA A 68 -2.13 10.64 4.04
CA ALA A 68 -1.71 11.42 2.87
C ALA A 68 -2.91 12.01 2.10
N LEU A 69 -3.99 11.23 1.98
CA LEU A 69 -5.24 11.70 1.40
C LEU A 69 -5.80 12.89 2.21
N GLY A 70 -5.72 12.86 3.53
CA GLY A 70 -6.28 13.90 4.41
C GLY A 70 -7.81 13.79 4.55
N GLY A 71 -8.42 14.80 5.18
CA GLY A 71 -9.87 14.82 5.41
C GLY A 71 -10.72 15.08 4.17
N PRO A 72 -12.05 14.88 4.26
CA PRO A 72 -13.00 15.38 3.28
C PRO A 72 -13.03 16.91 3.35
N GLU A 73 -12.13 17.56 2.63
CA GLU A 73 -12.08 19.03 2.53
C GLU A 73 -12.74 19.50 1.23
N ARG A 74 -13.22 20.76 1.26
CA ARG A 74 -14.22 21.33 0.36
C ARG A 74 -13.91 21.03 -1.11
N GLN A 75 -14.95 20.61 -1.81
CA GLN A 75 -14.86 20.26 -3.22
C GLN A 75 -14.38 21.46 -4.06
N GLY A 76 -13.28 21.29 -4.81
CA GLY A 76 -13.25 21.76 -6.20
C GLY A 76 -12.13 22.70 -6.63
N ALA A 77 -11.17 23.10 -5.78
CA ALA A 77 -10.06 23.91 -6.27
C ALA A 77 -8.92 23.04 -6.82
N PRO A 78 -8.41 23.29 -8.05
CA PRO A 78 -7.25 22.57 -8.60
C PRO A 78 -6.02 22.58 -7.67
N GLU A 79 -5.84 23.67 -6.92
CA GLU A 79 -4.77 23.84 -5.91
C GLU A 79 -4.88 22.81 -4.78
N GLU A 80 -6.09 22.38 -4.41
CA GLU A 80 -6.32 21.37 -3.37
C GLU A 80 -6.03 19.95 -3.89
N HIS A 81 -6.30 19.69 -5.17
CA HIS A 81 -5.91 18.42 -5.82
C HIS A 81 -4.40 18.31 -5.94
N GLU A 82 -3.72 19.40 -6.32
CA GLU A 82 -2.26 19.42 -6.39
C GLU A 82 -1.64 19.21 -5.01
N ALA A 83 -2.10 19.92 -3.98
CA ALA A 83 -1.62 19.75 -2.61
C ALA A 83 -1.82 18.31 -2.10
N ARG A 84 -2.92 17.65 -2.48
CA ARG A 84 -3.17 16.24 -2.13
C ARG A 84 -2.19 15.31 -2.82
N TRP A 85 -1.94 15.51 -4.12
CA TRP A 85 -0.93 14.73 -4.84
C TRP A 85 0.48 14.97 -4.31
N ALA A 86 0.82 16.18 -3.90
CA ALA A 86 2.11 16.48 -3.26
C ALA A 86 2.29 15.65 -1.97
N ARG A 87 1.28 15.63 -1.07
CA ARG A 87 1.33 14.79 0.14
C ARG A 87 1.45 13.30 -0.16
N ILE A 88 0.75 12.81 -1.19
CA ILE A 88 0.86 11.42 -1.64
C ILE A 88 2.29 11.12 -2.11
N ILE A 89 2.88 12.00 -2.92
CA ILE A 89 4.24 11.84 -3.44
C ILE A 89 5.27 11.87 -2.31
N ASP A 90 5.14 12.79 -1.35
CA ASP A 90 6.01 12.86 -0.17
C ASP A 90 5.92 11.55 0.63
N SER A 91 4.70 11.04 0.84
CA SER A 91 4.47 9.75 1.52
C SER A 91 5.09 8.56 0.77
N ILE A 92 5.04 8.54 -0.57
CA ILE A 92 5.70 7.51 -1.38
C ILE A 92 7.22 7.54 -1.16
N GLN A 93 7.82 8.74 -1.13
CA GLN A 93 9.25 8.92 -0.95
C GLN A 93 9.70 8.58 0.48
N GLU A 94 8.89 8.88 1.50
CA GLU A 94 9.18 8.55 2.90
C GLU A 94 9.04 7.05 3.18
N HIS A 95 8.07 6.39 2.54
CA HIS A 95 7.73 4.99 2.81
C HIS A 95 8.05 4.04 1.63
N ARG A 96 9.15 4.26 0.91
CA ARG A 96 9.52 3.48 -0.30
C ARG A 96 9.55 1.97 -0.09
N SER A 97 10.13 1.51 1.02
CA SER A 97 10.20 0.06 1.34
C SER A 97 8.82 -0.56 1.44
N LEU A 98 7.84 0.16 1.99
CA LEU A 98 6.48 -0.32 2.15
C LEU A 98 5.77 -0.49 0.79
N TRP A 99 6.07 0.39 -0.16
CA TRP A 99 5.61 0.27 -1.53
C TRP A 99 6.24 -0.90 -2.27
N PHE A 100 7.56 -1.11 -2.15
CA PHE A 100 8.22 -2.27 -2.75
C PHE A 100 7.64 -3.58 -2.22
N VAL A 101 7.41 -3.68 -0.90
CA VAL A 101 6.76 -4.85 -0.30
C VAL A 101 5.35 -5.08 -0.89
N ASN A 102 4.56 -4.03 -1.09
CA ASN A 102 3.24 -4.16 -1.74
C ASN A 102 3.36 -4.67 -3.19
N PHE A 103 4.31 -4.15 -3.97
CA PHE A 103 4.52 -4.62 -5.35
C PHE A 103 4.98 -6.08 -5.40
N GLU A 104 5.86 -6.49 -4.49
CA GLU A 104 6.27 -7.88 -4.37
C GLU A 104 5.12 -8.80 -3.93
N ALA A 105 4.26 -8.34 -3.01
CA ALA A 105 3.09 -9.08 -2.58
C ALA A 105 2.12 -9.40 -3.74
N VAL A 106 2.01 -8.52 -4.74
CA VAL A 106 1.23 -8.77 -5.97
C VAL A 106 1.80 -9.98 -6.74
N SER A 107 3.12 -10.13 -6.79
CA SER A 107 3.75 -11.31 -7.38
C SER A 107 3.47 -12.58 -6.56
N ALA A 108 3.55 -12.48 -5.23
CA ALA A 108 3.28 -13.60 -4.32
C ALA A 108 1.82 -14.10 -4.41
N ALA A 109 0.86 -13.21 -4.66
CA ALA A 109 -0.57 -13.53 -4.81
C ALA A 109 -0.89 -14.56 -5.92
N ARG A 110 0.05 -14.82 -6.85
CA ARG A 110 -0.10 -15.87 -7.86
C ARG A 110 -0.13 -17.28 -7.26
N HIS A 111 0.46 -17.46 -6.07
CA HIS A 111 0.64 -18.76 -5.44
C HIS A 111 0.09 -18.82 -4.01
N ASP A 112 -0.34 -17.69 -3.44
CA ASP A 112 -0.89 -17.58 -2.09
C ASP A 112 -2.26 -16.87 -2.12
N GLU A 113 -3.30 -17.63 -1.80
CA GLU A 113 -4.70 -17.17 -1.80
C GLU A 113 -5.00 -16.16 -0.69
N GLU A 114 -4.32 -16.27 0.45
CA GLU A 114 -4.49 -15.37 1.58
C GLU A 114 -3.91 -13.99 1.25
N ILE A 115 -2.72 -13.95 0.63
CA ILE A 115 -2.13 -12.72 0.10
C ILE A 115 -3.02 -12.11 -0.99
N ARG A 116 -3.56 -12.94 -1.90
CA ARG A 116 -4.49 -12.48 -2.95
C ARG A 116 -5.72 -11.82 -2.34
N THR A 117 -6.34 -12.45 -1.35
CA THR A 117 -7.53 -11.93 -0.66
C THR A 117 -7.24 -10.61 0.05
N MET A 118 -6.11 -10.55 0.77
CA MET A 118 -5.64 -9.32 1.43
C MET A 118 -5.50 -8.16 0.43
N ILE A 119 -4.85 -8.38 -0.71
CA ILE A 119 -4.66 -7.36 -1.75
C ILE A 119 -6.00 -6.91 -2.33
N VAL A 120 -6.90 -7.84 -2.66
CA VAL A 120 -8.21 -7.51 -3.25
C VAL A 120 -9.02 -6.63 -2.30
N GLU A 121 -9.04 -6.96 -1.01
CA GLU A 121 -9.78 -6.19 -0.01
C GLU A 121 -9.13 -4.82 0.23
N GLY A 122 -7.81 -4.74 0.33
CA GLY A 122 -7.08 -3.47 0.45
C GLY A 122 -7.32 -2.54 -0.76
N GLN A 123 -7.35 -3.09 -1.98
CA GLN A 123 -7.68 -2.32 -3.18
C GLN A 123 -9.12 -1.82 -3.17
N ARG A 124 -10.08 -2.66 -2.74
CA ARG A 124 -11.49 -2.26 -2.63
C ARG A 124 -11.66 -1.08 -1.68
N GLN A 125 -11.04 -1.15 -0.50
CA GLN A 125 -11.06 -0.08 0.50
C GLN A 125 -10.39 1.20 -0.03
N SER A 126 -9.22 1.07 -0.66
CA SER A 126 -8.48 2.20 -1.23
C SER A 126 -9.30 2.94 -2.30
N ARG A 127 -9.97 2.22 -3.20
CA ARG A 127 -10.82 2.82 -4.25
C ARG A 127 -11.97 3.65 -3.65
N VAL A 128 -12.61 3.16 -2.60
CA VAL A 128 -13.68 3.91 -1.90
C VAL A 128 -13.11 5.20 -1.29
N SER A 129 -12.00 5.09 -0.56
CA SER A 129 -11.34 6.25 0.05
C SER A 129 -10.88 7.29 -0.98
N LEU A 130 -10.35 6.83 -2.12
CA LEU A 130 -9.91 7.70 -3.23
C LEU A 130 -11.09 8.40 -3.91
N ALA A 131 -12.18 7.68 -4.19
CA ALA A 131 -13.40 8.27 -4.76
C ALA A 131 -13.97 9.37 -3.85
N ARG A 132 -13.97 9.14 -2.54
CA ARG A 132 -14.37 10.14 -1.56
C ARG A 132 -13.41 11.34 -1.53
N ALA A 133 -12.11 11.09 -1.48
CA ALA A 133 -11.10 12.14 -1.33
C ALA A 133 -10.99 13.06 -2.55
N PHE A 134 -11.10 12.51 -3.76
CA PHE A 134 -10.90 13.29 -4.99
C PHE A 134 -12.17 13.77 -5.65
N ALA A 135 -13.30 13.08 -5.47
CA ALA A 135 -14.58 13.44 -6.10
C ALA A 135 -15.70 13.73 -5.11
N GLY A 136 -15.43 13.70 -3.79
CA GLY A 136 -16.44 13.98 -2.77
C GLY A 136 -17.59 12.96 -2.74
N LEU A 137 -17.40 11.78 -3.35
CA LEU A 137 -18.43 10.76 -3.42
C LEU A 137 -18.58 10.07 -2.07
N ASP A 138 -19.77 10.16 -1.51
CA ASP A 138 -20.16 9.41 -0.32
C ASP A 138 -20.59 7.99 -0.74
N PRO A 139 -19.91 6.92 -0.27
CA PRO A 139 -20.22 5.55 -0.66
C PRO A 139 -21.60 5.08 -0.24
N ASP A 140 -22.23 5.71 0.76
CA ASP A 140 -23.55 5.31 1.26
C ASP A 140 -24.70 5.90 0.42
N THR A 141 -24.43 6.99 -0.32
CA THR A 141 -25.45 7.72 -1.08
C THR A 141 -25.19 7.75 -2.58
N ALA A 142 -23.93 7.66 -3.01
CA ALA A 142 -23.56 7.64 -4.42
C ALA A 142 -23.80 6.26 -5.05
N ALA A 143 -24.08 6.24 -6.36
CA ALA A 143 -24.22 4.99 -7.09
C ALA A 143 -22.92 4.18 -7.04
N SER A 144 -23.00 2.91 -6.63
CA SER A 144 -21.82 2.05 -6.41
C SER A 144 -20.94 1.93 -7.65
N GLY A 145 -21.53 1.91 -8.85
CA GLY A 145 -20.79 1.90 -10.12
C GLY A 145 -19.94 3.17 -10.35
N THR A 146 -20.42 4.33 -9.90
CA THR A 146 -19.68 5.61 -10.00
C THR A 146 -18.52 5.64 -9.01
N VAL A 147 -18.75 5.23 -7.76
CA VAL A 147 -17.70 5.10 -6.74
C VAL A 147 -16.59 4.17 -7.23
N LEU A 148 -16.96 3.02 -7.79
CA LEU A 148 -16.01 2.07 -8.33
C LEU A 148 -15.21 2.64 -9.51
N ALA A 149 -15.86 3.30 -10.47
CA ALA A 149 -15.20 3.85 -11.65
C ALA A 149 -14.20 4.95 -11.27
N VAL A 150 -14.65 5.93 -10.48
CA VAL A 150 -13.81 7.05 -10.03
C VAL A 150 -12.69 6.56 -9.12
N GLY A 151 -13.00 5.70 -8.15
CA GLY A 151 -12.01 5.12 -7.25
C GLY A 151 -10.95 4.31 -7.99
N SER A 152 -11.34 3.54 -9.02
CA SER A 152 -10.40 2.78 -9.85
C SER A 152 -9.48 3.70 -10.66
N HIS A 153 -10.01 4.79 -11.21
CA HIS A 153 -9.22 5.79 -11.93
C HIS A 153 -8.10 6.36 -11.04
N TYR A 154 -8.45 6.88 -9.86
CA TYR A 154 -7.45 7.43 -8.94
C TYR A 154 -6.51 6.38 -8.37
N TYR A 155 -6.98 5.13 -8.16
CA TYR A 155 -6.11 4.04 -7.73
C TYR A 155 -5.06 3.70 -8.81
N SER A 156 -5.46 3.67 -10.08
CA SER A 156 -4.54 3.47 -11.21
C SER A 156 -3.50 4.59 -11.30
N LEU A 157 -3.92 5.85 -11.13
CA LEU A 157 -2.98 6.98 -11.08
C LEU A 157 -2.01 6.86 -9.90
N LEU A 158 -2.51 6.57 -8.71
CA LEU A 158 -1.71 6.43 -7.50
C LEU A 158 -0.61 5.37 -7.67
N VAL A 159 -0.98 4.16 -8.13
CA VAL A 159 -0.04 3.06 -8.34
C VAL A 159 0.97 3.40 -9.44
N GLY A 160 0.53 4.05 -10.52
CA GLY A 160 1.42 4.46 -11.62
C GLY A 160 2.41 5.57 -11.24
N VAL A 161 1.97 6.55 -10.43
CA VAL A 161 2.84 7.60 -9.88
C VAL A 161 3.85 6.98 -8.92
N ALA A 162 3.41 6.09 -8.03
CA ALA A 162 4.30 5.39 -7.11
C ALA A 162 5.36 4.57 -7.86
N ALA A 163 4.97 3.82 -8.90
CA ALA A 163 5.91 3.04 -9.70
C ALA A 163 7.00 3.91 -10.36
N GLN A 164 6.63 5.09 -10.89
CA GLN A 164 7.58 6.03 -11.49
C GLN A 164 8.54 6.62 -10.45
N TRP A 165 8.03 7.09 -9.31
CA TRP A 165 8.85 7.63 -8.22
C TRP A 165 9.79 6.59 -7.60
N LEU A 166 9.40 5.33 -7.57
CA LEU A 166 10.25 4.26 -7.06
C LEU A 166 11.35 3.86 -8.05
N ALA A 167 11.08 3.96 -9.36
CA ALA A 167 12.00 3.57 -10.42
C ALA A 167 13.02 4.67 -10.77
N ASP A 168 12.56 5.91 -10.96
CA ASP A 168 13.39 7.05 -11.35
C ASP A 168 12.80 8.35 -10.75
N PRO A 169 13.21 8.72 -9.52
CA PRO A 169 12.72 9.93 -8.86
C PRO A 169 13.04 11.22 -9.62
N ASP A 170 14.14 11.25 -10.38
CA ASP A 170 14.63 12.47 -11.04
C ASP A 170 13.74 12.85 -12.24
N SER A 171 13.10 11.85 -12.87
CA SER A 171 12.19 12.04 -14.00
C SER A 171 10.71 11.82 -13.65
N ALA A 172 10.39 11.50 -12.39
CA ALA A 172 9.03 11.18 -11.96
C ALA A 172 8.10 12.41 -12.03
N PRO A 173 6.79 12.21 -12.27
CA PRO A 173 5.85 13.33 -12.38
C PRO A 173 5.67 14.05 -11.05
N SER A 174 5.73 15.39 -11.11
CA SER A 174 5.30 16.28 -10.04
C SER A 174 3.78 16.27 -9.86
N ALA A 175 3.32 16.70 -8.69
CA ALA A 175 1.88 16.83 -8.41
C ALA A 175 1.16 17.72 -9.44
N ALA A 176 1.77 18.84 -9.82
CA ALA A 176 1.24 19.75 -10.84
C ALA A 176 1.06 19.05 -12.21
N GLN A 177 2.03 18.22 -12.63
CA GLN A 177 1.93 17.47 -13.88
C GLN A 177 0.81 16.42 -13.85
N VAL A 178 0.58 15.77 -12.70
CA VAL A 178 -0.52 14.81 -12.53
C VAL A 178 -1.88 15.51 -12.67
N VAL A 179 -2.07 16.67 -12.03
CA VAL A 179 -3.34 17.42 -12.05
C VAL A 179 -3.61 18.11 -13.40
N ALA A 180 -2.56 18.60 -14.07
CA ALA A 180 -2.69 19.27 -15.36
C ALA A 180 -3.32 18.40 -16.46
N ALA A 181 -3.23 17.07 -16.34
CA ALA A 181 -3.86 16.13 -17.26
C ALA A 181 -5.34 15.88 -16.90
N ASP A 182 -5.66 15.74 -15.62
CA ASP A 182 -7.03 15.47 -15.13
C ASP A 182 -8.01 16.62 -15.46
N THR A 183 -7.53 17.85 -15.39
CA THR A 183 -8.31 19.06 -15.73
C THR A 183 -8.59 19.22 -17.22
N ARG A 184 -7.77 18.64 -18.11
CA ARG A 184 -7.99 18.70 -19.58
C ARG A 184 -8.93 17.62 -20.10
N SER A 185 -9.29 16.63 -19.27
CA SER A 185 -10.19 15.53 -19.62
C SER A 185 -11.63 15.71 -19.11
N ARG A 186 -11.91 16.80 -18.39
CA ARG A 186 -13.29 17.19 -18.03
C ARG A 186 -13.89 18.03 -19.18
N PRO A 187 -14.99 17.59 -19.81
CA PRO A 187 -15.64 18.32 -20.90
C PRO A 187 -16.21 19.67 -20.45
#